data_AF-A0A7Y9YG03-F1
#
_entry.id   AF-A0A7Y9YG03-F1
#
_cell.length_a   1.000
_cell.length_b   1.000
_cell.length_c   1.000
_cell.angle_alpha   90.00
_cell.angle_beta   90.00
_cell.angle_gamma   90.00
#
_symmetry.space_group_name_H-M   'P 1'
#
loop_
_entity.id
_entity.type
_entity.pdbx_description
1 polymer ?
#
loop_
_entity_poly.entity_id
_entity_poly.type
_entity_poly.pdbx_seq_one_letter_code
_entity_poly.pdbx_strand_id
1 'polypeptide(L)' 'MDVHRLSEGSVHDQFDVSLEDADLLGEVELTTNLIIAASEVDEHLSQAEIDAILGVLPYPRAGS' A
#
# COMPACT_ATOMS: atom_id res chain seq x y z
N MET A 1 -0.37 -9.85 39.78
CA MET A 1 -1.06 -9.06 38.75
C MET A 1 0.01 -8.43 37.87
N ASP A 2 0.36 -9.21 36.85
CA ASP A 2 0.59 -8.83 35.45
C ASP A 2 1.73 -7.88 35.10
N VAL A 3 2.86 -8.52 34.76
CA VAL A 3 4.03 -8.00 34.04
C VAL A 3 3.78 -7.73 32.55
N HIS A 4 2.55 -7.40 32.16
CA HIS A 4 2.18 -7.07 30.78
C HIS A 4 1.61 -5.66 30.69
N ARG A 5 2.47 -4.63 30.62
CA ARG A 5 2.14 -3.38 29.92
C ARG A 5 3.39 -2.57 29.58
N LEU A 6 4.32 -3.20 28.89
CA LEU A 6 5.36 -2.49 28.14
C LEU A 6 5.10 -2.82 26.66
N SER A 7 4.91 -1.78 25.85
CA SER A 7 5.01 -1.81 24.38
C SER A 7 3.79 -2.18 23.52
N GLU A 8 2.62 -1.58 23.76
CA GLU A 8 1.51 -1.57 22.77
C GLU A 8 0.95 -0.16 22.51
N GLY A 9 1.80 0.88 22.67
CA GLY A 9 1.36 2.28 22.57
C GLY A 9 2.02 3.10 21.46
N SER A 10 2.88 2.52 20.62
CA SER A 10 3.69 3.30 19.67
C SER A 10 3.40 3.05 18.19
N VAL A 11 2.62 2.01 17.85
CA VAL A 11 2.25 1.71 16.46
C VAL A 11 0.80 2.06 16.14
N HIS A 12 -0.06 2.21 17.15
CA HIS A 12 -1.48 2.49 16.90
C HIS A 12 -1.72 3.97 16.51
N ASP A 13 -0.85 4.87 16.96
CA ASP A 13 -0.96 6.33 16.76
C ASP A 13 -0.40 6.80 15.40
N GLN A 14 0.51 6.03 14.78
CA GLN A 14 1.08 6.38 13.46
C GLN A 14 0.11 6.11 12.31
N PHE A 15 -0.86 5.23 12.52
CA PHE A 15 -1.94 4.93 11.58
C PHE A 15 -3.27 5.62 11.95
N ASP A 16 -3.31 6.37 13.06
CA ASP A 16 -4.47 7.20 13.46
C ASP A 16 -4.34 8.62 12.89
N VAL A 17 -3.90 8.69 11.62
CA VAL A 17 -4.04 9.91 10.82
C VAL A 17 -5.53 10.03 10.56
N SER A 18 -6.14 11.17 10.94
CA SER A 18 -7.55 11.42 10.69
C SER A 18 -7.86 11.10 9.23
N LEU A 19 -8.61 10.02 8.98
CA LEU A 19 -9.06 9.48 7.69
C LEU A 19 -9.88 10.48 6.83
N GLU A 20 -9.80 11.77 7.14
CA GLU A 20 -10.49 12.89 6.51
C GLU A 20 -9.77 13.40 5.25
N ASP A 21 -8.51 13.04 5.05
CA ASP A 21 -7.79 13.34 3.81
C ASP A 21 -8.10 12.26 2.76
N ALA A 22 -9.07 12.56 1.89
CA ALA A 22 -9.52 11.66 0.84
C ALA A 22 -8.39 11.25 -0.12
N ASP A 23 -7.38 12.10 -0.30
CA ASP A 23 -6.22 11.80 -1.13
C ASP A 23 -5.33 10.75 -0.43
N LEU A 24 -5.10 10.90 0.88
CA LEU A 24 -4.37 9.92 1.69
C LEU A 24 -5.08 8.56 1.74
N LEU A 25 -6.41 8.56 1.85
CA LEU A 25 -7.19 7.33 1.84
C LEU A 25 -7.03 6.58 0.50
N GLY A 26 -7.01 7.32 -0.61
CA GLY A 26 -6.75 6.76 -1.94
C GLY A 26 -5.36 6.13 -2.05
N GLU A 27 -4.33 6.75 -1.48
CA GLU A 27 -2.97 6.19 -1.46
C GLU A 27 -2.85 4.92 -0.60
N VAL A 28 -3.54 4.88 0.54
CA VAL A 28 -3.59 3.69 1.42
C VAL A 28 -4.31 2.54 0.72
N GLU A 29 -5.44 2.80 0.07
CA GLU A 29 -6.17 1.80 -0.70
C GLU A 29 -5.30 1.26 -1.84
N LEU A 30 -4.62 2.14 -2.60
CA LEU A 30 -3.72 1.76 -3.67
C LEU A 30 -2.58 0.85 -3.19
N THR A 31 -1.95 1.24 -2.09
CA THR A 31 -0.84 0.47 -1.49
C THR A 31 -1.34 -0.89 -1.00
N THR A 32 -2.53 -0.93 -0.42
CA THR A 32 -3.17 -2.17 0.03
C THR A 32 -3.46 -3.10 -1.15
N ASN A 33 -3.98 -2.57 -2.25
CA ASN A 33 -4.24 -3.35 -3.47
C ASN A 33 -2.96 -3.96 -4.05
N LEU A 34 -1.83 -3.24 -4.02
CA LEU A 34 -0.53 -3.76 -4.43
C LEU A 34 -0.06 -4.91 -3.53
N ILE A 35 -0.19 -4.76 -2.20
CA ILE A 35 0.23 -5.79 -1.24
C ILE A 35 -0.59 -7.07 -1.44
N ILE A 36 -1.91 -6.94 -1.58
CA ILE A 36 -2.80 -8.07 -1.83
C ILE A 36 -2.41 -8.76 -3.14
N ALA A 37 -2.32 -8.01 -4.24
CA ALA A 37 -1.99 -8.57 -5.54
C ALA A 37 -0.63 -9.31 -5.54
N ALA A 38 0.39 -8.72 -4.91
CA ALA A 38 1.71 -9.34 -4.77
C ALA A 38 1.70 -10.60 -3.89
N SER A 39 0.74 -10.72 -2.97
CA SER A 39 0.60 -11.88 -2.09
C SER A 39 -0.20 -13.04 -2.72
N GLU A 40 -0.97 -12.77 -3.79
CA GLU A 40 -1.80 -13.76 -4.50
C GLU A 40 -1.06 -14.45 -5.66
N VAL A 41 0.13 -13.96 -6.01
CA VAL A 41 0.98 -14.54 -7.05
C VAL A 41 2.16 -15.28 -6.42
N ASP A 42 2.55 -16.40 -7.02
CA ASP A 42 3.70 -17.19 -6.55
C ASP A 42 5.05 -16.50 -6.86
N GLU A 43 5.07 -15.66 -7.88
CA GLU A 43 6.23 -14.92 -8.38
C GLU A 43 5.97 -13.41 -8.34
N HIS A 44 6.89 -12.58 -8.81
CA HIS A 44 6.70 -11.13 -8.80
C HIS A 44 5.64 -10.68 -9.82
N LEU A 45 4.84 -9.66 -9.45
CA LEU A 45 3.93 -8.99 -10.38
C LEU A 45 4.70 -8.49 -11.61
N SER A 46 4.11 -8.69 -12.79
CA SER A 46 4.64 -8.11 -14.02
C SER A 46 4.45 -6.59 -14.02
N GLN A 47 5.26 -5.89 -14.81
CA GLN A 47 5.13 -4.43 -14.97
C GLN A 47 3.72 -4.04 -15.42
N ALA A 48 3.10 -4.83 -16.30
CA ALA A 48 1.76 -4.55 -16.80
C ALA A 48 0.68 -4.65 -15.71
N GLU A 49 0.83 -5.59 -14.78
CA GLU A 49 -0.08 -5.75 -13.63
C GLU A 49 0.12 -4.61 -12.62
N ILE A 50 1.37 -4.23 -12.35
CA ILE A 50 1.70 -3.07 -11.51
C ILE A 50 1.10 -1.80 -12.11
N ASP A 51 1.29 -1.56 -13.41
CA ASP A 51 0.78 -0.38 -14.10
C ASP A 51 -0.76 -0.35 -14.06
N ALA A 52 -1.42 -1.50 -14.23
CA ALA A 52 -2.87 -1.61 -14.13
C ALA A 52 -3.40 -1.25 -12.73
N ILE A 53 -2.72 -1.71 -11.66
CA ILE A 53 -3.09 -1.39 -10.27
C ILE A 53 -2.84 0.09 -9.96
N LEU A 54 -1.73 0.64 -10.45
CA LEU A 54 -1.38 2.06 -10.31
C LEU A 54 -2.22 2.99 -11.21
N GLY A 55 -3.03 2.44 -12.12
CA GLY A 55 -3.78 3.22 -13.12
C GLY A 55 -2.87 3.94 -14.13
N VAL A 56 -1.64 3.49 -14.30
CA VAL A 56 -0.65 4.07 -15.22
C VAL A 56 -0.94 3.56 -16.63
N LEU A 57 -1.17 4.47 -17.57
CA LEU A 57 -1.23 4.11 -18.98
C LEU A 57 0.20 3.95 -19.52
N PRO A 58 0.47 2.91 -20.33
CA PRO A 58 1.79 2.72 -20.92
C PRO A 58 2.17 3.96 -21.74
N TYR A 59 3.14 4.72 -21.26
CA TYR A 59 3.74 5.79 -22.04
C TYR A 59 4.61 5.15 -23.12
N PRO A 60 4.52 5.56 -24.40
CA PRO A 60 5.50 5.15 -25.38
C PRO A 60 6.86 5.56 -24.83
N ARG A 61 7.75 4.60 -24.53
CA ARG A 61 9.14 4.92 -24.21
C ARG A 61 9.66 5.75 -25.38
N ALA A 62 9.82 7.06 -25.17
CA ALA A 62 10.45 7.92 -26.15
C ALA A 62 11.82 7.31 -26.40
N GLY A 63 11.97 6.74 -27.59
CA GLY A 63 13.10 5.88 -27.93
C GLY A 63 14.43 6.58 -27.71
N SER A 64 15.38 5.80 -27.19
CA SER A 64 16.81 6.08 -27.31
C SER A 64 17.36 5.36 -28.53
#